data_AF-X1U960-F1
#
_entry.id   AF-X1U960-F1
#
_cell.length_a   1.000
_cell.length_b   1.000
_cell.length_c   1.000
_cell.angle_alpha   90.00
_cell.angle_beta   90.00
_cell.angle_gamma   90.00
#
_symmetry.space_group_name_H-M   'P 1'
#
loop_
_entity.id
_entity.type
_entity.pdbx_description
1 polymer ?
#
loop_
_entity_poly.entity_id
_entity_poly.type
_entity_poly.pdbx_seq_one_letter_code
_entity_poly.pdbx_strand_id
1 'polypeptide(L)'
;MNQELQDYIKQFKELGMSDEQIRQELLKTGWDKEIVNKLLSEQKITDQTNQKPPQDFSPKWLLIILGILIIAGGGFFVYWKIIKPQPEPLITILPEALAQRFAVYEEVPVSITPQVPAYTVDKNLDNVINKEDFKYLPEAAKELLAENGFVVVPSQYKEFFSLYERNRYGFTPSFITTDSMLHNYHLAFDYLLRTL
;
A
#
# COMPACT_ATOMS: atom_id res chain seq x y z
N MET A 1 -10.05 15.76 2.59
CA MET A 1 -11.24 14.89 2.70
C MET A 1 -12.26 15.12 1.59
N ASN A 2 -12.73 16.34 1.29
CA ASN A 2 -13.75 16.53 0.25
C ASN A 2 -13.23 16.38 -1.21
N GLN A 3 -11.95 16.67 -1.45
CA GLN A 3 -11.35 16.58 -2.80
C GLN A 3 -11.17 15.12 -3.26
N GLU A 4 -10.72 14.23 -2.37
CA GLU A 4 -10.54 12.81 -2.67
C GLU A 4 -11.87 12.15 -3.08
N LEU A 5 -12.96 12.49 -2.38
CA LEU A 5 -14.29 11.99 -2.72
C LEU A 5 -14.78 12.50 -4.09
N GLN A 6 -14.45 13.73 -4.47
CA GLN A 6 -14.75 14.24 -5.81
C GLN A 6 -13.95 13.52 -6.90
N ASP A 7 -12.68 13.22 -6.65
CA ASP A 7 -11.82 12.50 -7.60
C ASP A 7 -12.31 11.04 -7.78
N TYR A 8 -12.73 10.38 -6.70
CA TYR A 8 -13.35 9.05 -6.78
C TYR A 8 -14.66 9.05 -7.57
N ILE A 9 -15.56 10.01 -7.30
CA ILE A 9 -16.84 10.12 -8.04
C ILE A 9 -16.57 10.34 -9.54
N LYS A 10 -15.58 11.18 -9.88
CA LYS A 10 -15.18 11.42 -11.27
C LYS A 10 -14.68 10.14 -11.95
N GLN A 11 -13.83 9.38 -11.27
CA GLN A 11 -13.31 8.11 -11.78
C GLN A 11 -14.43 7.08 -12.03
N PHE A 12 -15.40 6.95 -11.12
CA PHE A 12 -16.51 6.02 -11.31
C PHE A 12 -17.45 6.44 -12.47
N LYS A 13 -17.63 7.74 -12.69
CA LYS A 13 -18.39 8.25 -13.85
C LYS A 13 -17.65 8.02 -15.17
N GLU A 14 -16.33 8.16 -15.20
CA GLU A 14 -15.51 7.82 -16.37
C GLU A 14 -15.58 6.32 -16.71
N LEU A 15 -15.80 5.47 -15.70
CA LEU A 15 -16.08 4.04 -15.84
C LEU A 15 -17.55 3.73 -16.24
N GLY A 16 -18.39 4.75 -16.42
CA GLY A 16 -19.77 4.61 -16.88
C GLY A 16 -20.76 4.14 -15.81
N MET A 17 -20.40 4.22 -14.52
CA MET A 17 -21.33 3.88 -13.43
C MET A 17 -22.40 4.97 -13.25
N SER A 18 -23.61 4.55 -12.90
CA SER A 18 -24.70 5.47 -12.58
C SER A 18 -24.55 6.08 -11.18
N ASP A 19 -25.05 7.30 -10.98
CA ASP A 19 -24.97 8.01 -9.69
C ASP A 19 -25.51 7.18 -8.50
N GLU A 20 -26.51 6.34 -8.73
CA GLU A 20 -27.06 5.46 -7.68
C GLU A 20 -26.10 4.32 -7.35
N GLN A 21 -25.42 3.74 -8.34
CA GLN A 21 -24.39 2.71 -8.10
C GLN A 21 -23.19 3.30 -7.35
N ILE A 22 -22.76 4.51 -7.73
CA ILE A 22 -21.68 5.23 -7.06
C ILE A 22 -22.05 5.51 -5.60
N ARG A 23 -23.29 5.93 -5.35
CA ARG A 23 -23.79 6.18 -4.00
C ARG A 23 -23.75 4.93 -3.12
N GLN A 24 -24.21 3.79 -3.63
CA GLN A 24 -24.21 2.54 -2.86
C GLN A 24 -22.79 2.07 -2.53
N GLU A 25 -21.86 2.18 -3.48
CA GLU A 25 -20.46 1.78 -3.26
C GLU A 25 -19.77 2.69 -2.23
N LEU A 26 -19.98 4.00 -2.30
CA LEU A 26 -19.39 4.96 -1.36
C LEU A 26 -19.93 4.78 0.07
N LEU A 27 -21.22 4.51 0.23
CA LEU A 27 -21.80 4.22 1.55
C LEU A 27 -21.28 2.90 2.14
N LYS A 28 -21.06 1.89 1.30
CA LYS A 28 -20.51 0.59 1.72
C LYS A 28 -19.05 0.70 2.19
N THR A 29 -18.28 1.59 1.57
CA THR A 29 -16.88 1.88 1.96
C THR A 29 -16.75 2.80 3.18
N GLY A 30 -17.88 3.23 3.77
CA GLY A 30 -17.91 3.97 5.04
C GLY A 30 -17.89 5.49 4.91
N TRP A 31 -18.12 6.04 3.70
CA TRP A 31 -18.23 7.50 3.52
C TRP A 31 -19.53 8.06 4.09
N ASP A 32 -19.45 9.32 4.57
CA ASP A 32 -20.58 10.02 5.16
C ASP A 32 -21.72 10.28 4.16
N LYS A 33 -22.94 9.92 4.55
CA LYS A 33 -24.13 9.96 3.70
C LYS A 33 -24.53 11.39 3.31
N GLU A 34 -24.34 12.37 4.17
CA GLU A 34 -24.70 13.76 3.89
C GLU A 34 -23.73 14.38 2.88
N ILE A 35 -22.44 14.08 3.02
CA ILE A 35 -21.39 14.56 2.11
C ILE A 35 -21.57 13.95 0.71
N VAL A 36 -21.81 12.64 0.60
CA VAL A 36 -22.03 11.96 -0.69
C VAL A 36 -23.26 12.54 -1.42
N ASN A 37 -24.38 12.76 -0.71
CA ASN A 37 -25.58 13.31 -1.32
C ASN A 37 -25.39 14.76 -1.78
N LYS A 38 -24.65 15.58 -1.00
CA LYS A 38 -24.35 16.96 -1.36
C LYS A 38 -23.53 17.03 -2.65
N LEU A 39 -22.45 16.25 -2.74
CA LEU A 39 -21.55 16.26 -3.91
C LEU A 39 -22.21 15.73 -5.19
N LEU A 40 -22.99 14.65 -5.10
CA LEU A 40 -23.73 14.12 -6.26
C LEU A 40 -24.80 15.12 -6.74
N SER A 41 -25.40 15.90 -5.83
CA SER A 41 -26.37 16.95 -6.20
C SER A 41 -25.73 18.19 -6.83
N GLU A 42 -24.57 18.63 -6.35
CA GLU A 42 -23.84 19.79 -6.86
C GLU A 42 -23.33 19.56 -8.30
N GLN A 43 -22.86 18.35 -8.61
CA GLN A 43 -22.41 18.03 -9.97
C GLN A 43 -23.52 17.98 -11.00
N LYS A 44 -24.75 17.60 -10.59
CA LYS A 44 -25.90 17.58 -11.49
C LYS A 44 -26.25 18.97 -12.03
N ILE A 45 -25.89 20.03 -11.30
CA ILE A 45 -26.03 21.42 -11.72
C ILE A 45 -24.94 21.81 -12.74
N THR A 46 -23.74 21.22 -12.65
CA THR A 46 -22.61 21.50 -13.56
C THR A 46 -22.74 20.79 -14.91
N ASP A 47 -23.34 19.60 -14.96
CA ASP A 47 -23.55 18.87 -16.22
C ASP A 47 -24.64 19.47 -17.12
N GLN A 48 -25.61 20.20 -16.54
CA GLN A 48 -26.69 20.85 -17.31
C GLN A 48 -26.27 22.17 -17.97
N THR A 49 -25.23 22.84 -17.48
CA THR A 49 -24.73 24.11 -18.04
C THR A 49 -23.73 23.92 -19.18
N ASN A 50 -23.29 22.68 -19.45
CA ASN A 50 -22.37 22.32 -20.54
C ASN A 50 -23.03 21.46 -21.62
N GLN A 51 -24.22 21.85 -22.09
CA GLN A 51 -24.73 21.32 -23.36
C GLN A 51 -23.98 21.99 -24.52
N LYS A 52 -23.03 21.25 -25.10
CA LYS A 52 -22.36 21.59 -26.37
C LYS A 52 -23.43 21.76 -27.47
N PRO A 53 -23.39 22.84 -28.29
CA PRO A 53 -24.43 23.08 -29.29
C PRO A 53 -24.48 21.94 -30.34
N PRO A 54 -25.65 21.72 -30.99
CA PRO A 54 -25.84 20.60 -31.90
C PRO A 54 -24.84 20.69 -33.05
N GLN A 55 -24.01 19.65 -33.16
CA GLN A 55 -22.96 19.54 -34.13
C GLN A 55 -23.57 19.13 -35.48
N ASP A 56 -23.58 20.05 -36.43
CA ASP A 56 -24.03 19.82 -37.81
C ASP A 56 -23.11 18.80 -38.52
N PHE A 57 -23.64 17.60 -38.77
CA PHE A 57 -22.93 16.50 -39.41
C PHE A 57 -22.88 16.68 -40.94
N SER A 58 -22.03 17.59 -41.41
CA SER A 58 -21.65 17.63 -42.82
C SER A 58 -20.77 16.43 -43.22
N PRO A 59 -20.82 15.94 -44.48
CA PRO A 59 -20.15 14.70 -44.91
C PRO A 59 -18.62 14.70 -44.77
N LYS A 60 -18.01 15.86 -44.48
CA LYS A 60 -16.58 16.00 -44.17
C LYS A 60 -16.22 15.37 -42.81
N TRP A 61 -17.13 15.35 -41.84
CA TRP A 61 -16.92 14.71 -40.53
C TRP A 61 -16.87 13.18 -40.61
N LEU A 62 -17.60 12.57 -41.56
CA LEU A 62 -17.56 11.12 -41.78
C LEU A 62 -16.18 10.65 -42.22
N LEU A 63 -15.47 11.44 -43.04
CA LEU A 63 -14.10 11.12 -43.47
C LEU A 63 -13.09 11.21 -42.32
N ILE A 64 -13.30 12.13 -41.37
CA ILE A 64 -12.45 12.25 -40.17
C ILE A 64 -12.69 11.07 -39.23
N ILE A 65 -13.96 10.67 -39.01
CA ILE A 65 -14.31 9.50 -38.20
C ILE A 65 -13.76 8.21 -38.83
N LEU A 66 -13.86 8.08 -40.17
CA LEU A 66 -13.31 6.93 -40.91
C LEU A 66 -11.77 6.88 -40.80
N GLY A 67 -11.09 8.02 -40.87
CA GLY A 67 -9.65 8.12 -40.67
C GLY A 67 -9.21 7.71 -39.25
N ILE A 68 -9.93 8.14 -38.22
CA ILE A 68 -9.66 7.74 -36.83
C ILE A 68 -9.91 6.25 -36.62
N LEU A 69 -10.96 5.67 -37.23
CA LEU A 69 -11.24 4.23 -37.18
C LEU A 69 -10.15 3.38 -37.86
N ILE A 70 -9.54 3.86 -38.95
CA ILE A 70 -8.43 3.17 -39.62
C ILE A 70 -7.15 3.24 -38.77
N ILE A 71 -6.87 4.38 -38.13
CA ILE A 71 -5.72 4.53 -37.22
C ILE A 71 -5.91 3.69 -35.94
N ALA A 72 -7.12 3.71 -35.35
CA ALA A 72 -7.47 2.90 -34.19
C ALA A 72 -7.48 1.40 -34.53
N GLY A 73 -8.00 1.01 -35.70
CA GLY A 73 -7.98 -0.37 -36.18
C GLY A 73 -6.58 -0.88 -36.50
N GLY A 74 -5.71 -0.05 -37.08
CA GLY A 74 -4.29 -0.34 -37.28
C GLY A 74 -3.55 -0.50 -35.96
N GLY A 75 -3.77 0.40 -35.00
CA GLY A 75 -3.25 0.29 -33.64
C GLY A 75 -3.74 -0.96 -32.91
N PHE A 76 -5.01 -1.32 -33.07
CA PHE A 76 -5.60 -2.55 -32.51
C PHE A 76 -5.03 -3.82 -33.15
N PHE A 77 -4.78 -3.82 -34.46
CA PHE A 77 -4.15 -4.94 -35.16
C PHE A 77 -2.69 -5.11 -34.75
N VAL A 78 -1.94 -4.01 -34.60
CA VAL A 78 -0.57 -4.02 -34.06
C VAL A 78 -0.56 -4.47 -32.59
N TYR A 79 -1.48 -3.97 -31.77
CA TYR A 79 -1.64 -4.39 -30.38
C TYR A 79 -1.96 -5.89 -30.27
N TRP A 80 -2.86 -6.41 -31.11
CA TRP A 80 -3.17 -7.84 -31.16
C TRP A 80 -1.97 -8.66 -31.65
N LYS A 81 -1.28 -8.25 -32.72
CA LYS A 81 -0.23 -9.05 -33.35
C LYS A 81 1.14 -8.97 -32.67
N ILE A 82 1.47 -7.85 -32.01
CA ILE A 82 2.82 -7.56 -31.48
C ILE A 82 2.85 -7.41 -29.96
N ILE A 83 1.79 -6.88 -29.33
CA ILE A 83 1.80 -6.50 -27.90
C ILE A 83 1.01 -7.47 -27.02
N LYS A 84 0.29 -8.45 -27.59
CA LYS A 84 -0.27 -9.52 -26.73
C LYS A 84 0.89 -10.20 -26.02
N PRO A 85 0.98 -10.10 -24.67
CA PRO A 85 1.97 -10.88 -23.94
C PRO A 85 1.68 -12.33 -24.31
N GLN A 86 2.66 -12.97 -24.97
CA GLN A 86 2.62 -14.42 -25.09
C GLN A 86 2.47 -14.92 -23.65
N PRO A 87 1.49 -15.79 -23.35
CA PRO A 87 1.45 -16.40 -22.03
C PRO A 87 2.84 -16.98 -21.83
N GLU A 88 3.57 -16.45 -20.84
CA GLU A 88 4.88 -16.96 -20.49
C GLU A 88 4.73 -18.48 -20.43
N PRO A 89 5.62 -19.26 -21.06
CA PRO A 89 5.55 -20.69 -20.92
C PRO A 89 5.47 -20.94 -19.42
N LEU A 90 4.35 -21.51 -18.97
CA LEU A 90 4.20 -21.94 -17.59
C LEU A 90 5.46 -22.71 -17.34
N ILE A 91 6.34 -22.17 -16.49
CA ILE A 91 7.52 -22.88 -16.04
C ILE A 91 6.91 -24.19 -15.57
N THR A 92 7.16 -25.26 -16.31
CA THR A 92 6.76 -26.58 -15.87
C THR A 92 7.72 -26.84 -14.74
N ILE A 93 7.36 -26.32 -13.58
CA ILE A 93 8.00 -26.56 -12.32
C ILE A 93 8.01 -28.07 -12.26
N LEU A 94 9.19 -28.67 -12.45
CA LEU A 94 9.32 -30.09 -12.23
C LEU A 94 8.68 -30.32 -10.85
N PRO A 95 7.73 -31.26 -10.71
CA PRO A 95 7.16 -31.55 -9.40
C PRO A 95 8.27 -31.86 -8.38
N GLU A 96 9.43 -32.38 -8.84
CA GLU A 96 10.67 -32.50 -8.05
C GLU A 96 11.14 -31.18 -7.40
N ALA A 97 11.11 -30.05 -8.11
CA ALA A 97 11.61 -28.76 -7.62
C ALA A 97 10.68 -28.13 -6.57
N LEU A 98 9.37 -28.43 -6.62
CA LEU A 98 8.42 -28.07 -5.55
C LEU A 98 8.37 -29.10 -4.41
N ALA A 99 8.82 -30.33 -4.66
CA ALA A 99 8.84 -31.41 -3.68
C ALA A 99 10.06 -31.36 -2.74
N GLN A 100 11.05 -30.51 -3.02
CA GLN A 100 12.13 -30.26 -2.09
C GLN A 100 11.58 -29.38 -0.96
N ARG A 101 10.93 -30.04 0.01
CA ARG A 101 10.55 -29.43 1.28
C ARG A 101 11.77 -28.68 1.80
N PHE A 102 11.58 -27.42 2.18
CA PHE A 102 12.60 -26.72 2.96
C PHE A 102 13.01 -27.64 4.11
N ALA A 103 14.30 -27.62 4.46
CA ALA A 103 14.80 -28.42 5.57
C ALA A 103 13.87 -28.22 6.78
N VAL A 104 13.47 -29.33 7.41
CA VAL A 104 12.63 -29.27 8.60
C VAL A 104 13.42 -28.51 9.66
N TYR A 105 12.85 -27.41 10.15
CA TYR A 105 13.42 -26.68 11.27
C TYR A 105 13.26 -27.54 12.52
N GLU A 106 14.37 -27.98 13.08
CA GLU A 106 14.42 -28.64 14.38
C GLU A 106 14.89 -27.61 15.41
N GLU A 107 14.03 -27.29 16.38
CA GLU A 107 14.42 -26.45 17.50
C GLU A 107 15.51 -27.15 18.31
N VAL A 108 16.73 -26.62 18.25
CA VAL A 108 17.80 -27.07 19.13
C VAL A 108 17.58 -26.44 20.50
N PRO A 109 17.36 -27.23 21.56
CA PRO A 109 17.17 -26.67 22.90
C PRO A 109 18.46 -26.00 23.35
N VAL A 110 18.42 -24.67 23.50
CA VAL A 110 19.55 -23.91 24.03
C VAL A 110 19.35 -23.74 25.53
N SER A 111 20.21 -24.37 26.33
CA SER A 111 20.25 -24.16 27.78
C SER A 111 21.02 -22.88 28.09
N ILE A 112 20.30 -21.79 28.35
CA ILE A 112 20.88 -20.49 28.68
C ILE A 112 20.74 -20.27 30.19
N THR A 113 21.84 -19.98 30.88
CA THR A 113 21.80 -19.46 32.25
C THR A 113 21.87 -17.93 32.18
N PRO A 114 20.78 -17.21 32.52
CA PRO A 114 20.80 -15.76 32.53
C PRO A 114 21.85 -15.26 33.53
N GLN A 115 22.74 -14.37 33.10
CA GLN A 115 23.72 -13.74 33.99
C GLN A 115 23.18 -12.47 34.68
N VAL A 116 21.98 -12.04 34.30
CA VAL A 116 21.34 -10.83 34.82
C VAL A 116 20.23 -11.24 35.80
N PRO A 117 20.15 -10.60 36.98
CA PRO A 117 19.03 -10.81 37.90
C PRO A 117 17.68 -10.53 37.21
N ALA A 118 16.65 -11.26 37.62
CA ALA A 118 15.29 -10.96 37.19
C ALA A 118 14.90 -9.55 37.64
N TYR A 119 14.25 -8.81 36.75
CA TYR A 119 13.73 -7.47 37.02
C TYR A 119 12.26 -7.41 36.62
N THR A 120 11.51 -6.53 37.27
CA THR A 120 10.10 -6.26 36.98
C THR A 120 9.96 -4.82 36.53
N VAL A 121 9.12 -4.56 35.53
CA VAL A 121 8.83 -3.19 35.08
C VAL A 121 7.65 -2.66 35.89
N ASP A 122 7.78 -1.45 36.42
CA ASP A 122 6.69 -0.82 37.17
C ASP A 122 5.55 -0.44 36.23
N LYS A 123 4.29 -0.50 36.71
CA LYS A 123 3.11 -0.13 35.91
C LYS A 123 3.19 1.27 35.31
N ASN A 124 3.84 2.20 36.02
CA ASN A 124 4.01 3.58 35.61
C ASN A 124 5.34 3.83 34.87
N LEU A 125 6.12 2.77 34.61
CA LEU A 125 7.46 2.82 34.00
C LEU A 125 8.46 3.69 34.81
N ASP A 126 8.25 3.86 36.11
CA ASP A 126 9.08 4.74 36.95
C ASP A 126 10.51 4.24 37.11
N ASN A 127 10.71 2.94 37.00
CA ASN A 127 12.02 2.30 36.97
C ASN A 127 12.66 2.22 35.57
N VAL A 128 12.03 2.82 34.55
CA VAL A 128 12.57 2.90 33.18
C VAL A 128 13.27 4.24 32.99
N ILE A 129 14.60 4.20 32.83
CA ILE A 129 15.47 5.38 32.80
C ILE A 129 15.09 6.37 31.69
N ASN A 130 14.71 5.86 30.51
CA ASN A 130 14.44 6.64 29.31
C ASN A 130 12.94 6.84 29.03
N LYS A 131 12.06 6.74 30.04
CA LYS A 131 10.61 6.88 29.84
C LYS A 131 10.20 8.19 29.18
N GLU A 132 10.93 9.27 29.48
CA GLU A 132 10.64 10.63 28.97
C GLU A 132 10.92 10.78 27.47
N ASP A 133 11.84 9.98 26.91
CA ASP A 133 12.13 9.96 25.47
C ASP A 133 10.91 9.46 24.66
N PHE A 134 10.01 8.72 25.32
CA PHE A 134 8.83 8.10 24.72
C PHE A 134 7.51 8.62 25.31
N LYS A 135 7.48 9.87 25.77
CA LYS A 135 6.30 10.51 26.40
C LYS A 135 4.99 10.48 25.59
N TYR A 136 5.08 10.28 24.27
CA TYR A 136 3.93 10.20 23.36
C TYR A 136 3.43 8.78 23.10
N LEU A 137 3.94 7.77 23.82
CA LEU A 137 3.41 6.41 23.73
C LEU A 137 1.92 6.38 24.12
N PRO A 138 1.06 5.71 23.34
CA PRO A 138 -0.33 5.46 23.72
C PRO A 138 -0.41 4.72 25.06
N GLU A 139 -1.44 4.99 25.86
CA GLU A 139 -1.57 4.38 27.18
C GLU A 139 -1.63 2.84 27.12
N ALA A 140 -2.37 2.29 26.15
CA ALA A 140 -2.40 0.85 25.89
C ALA A 140 -1.00 0.27 25.57
N ALA A 141 -0.12 1.05 24.95
CA ALA A 141 1.25 0.59 24.67
C ALA A 141 2.11 0.58 25.93
N LYS A 142 1.88 1.51 26.87
CA LYS A 142 2.57 1.52 28.17
C LYS A 142 2.15 0.34 29.05
N GLU A 143 0.86 0.00 29.05
CA GLU A 143 0.34 -1.18 29.77
C GLU A 143 0.98 -2.47 29.26
N LEU A 144 1.01 -2.66 27.94
CA LEU A 144 1.67 -3.81 27.30
C LEU A 144 3.18 -3.83 27.57
N LEU A 145 3.83 -2.67 27.61
CA LEU A 145 5.26 -2.57 27.92
C LEU A 145 5.55 -2.94 29.38
N ALA A 146 4.71 -2.54 30.32
CA ALA A 146 4.86 -2.90 31.73
C ALA A 146 4.61 -4.41 31.96
N GLU A 147 3.68 -5.02 31.22
CA GLU A 147 3.36 -6.44 31.33
C GLU A 147 4.40 -7.34 30.65
N ASN A 148 4.79 -7.02 29.41
CA ASN A 148 5.61 -7.90 28.57
C ASN A 148 7.09 -7.50 28.52
N GLY A 149 7.45 -6.31 28.99
CA GLY A 149 8.79 -5.73 28.82
C GLY A 149 9.10 -5.25 27.40
N PHE A 150 8.17 -5.44 26.44
CA PHE A 150 8.26 -4.90 25.09
C PHE A 150 6.86 -4.59 24.54
N VAL A 151 6.80 -3.72 23.53
CA VAL A 151 5.58 -3.42 22.79
C VAL A 151 5.91 -3.12 21.34
N VAL A 152 5.02 -3.51 20.41
CA VAL A 152 5.15 -3.17 18.99
C VAL A 152 4.10 -2.12 18.65
N VAL A 153 4.56 -0.99 18.10
CA VAL A 153 3.68 0.12 17.70
C VAL A 153 3.82 0.38 16.20
N PRO A 154 2.72 0.70 15.50
CA PRO A 154 2.78 1.04 14.08
C PRO A 154 3.64 2.28 13.86
N SER A 155 4.49 2.21 12.83
CA SER A 155 5.43 3.27 12.48
C SER A 155 5.03 3.93 11.16
N GLN A 156 5.31 5.23 11.03
CA GLN A 156 5.13 6.00 9.80
C GLN A 156 6.39 6.00 8.92
N TYR A 157 7.50 5.41 9.37
CA TYR A 157 8.71 5.32 8.57
C TYR A 157 8.55 4.29 7.46
N LYS A 158 8.97 4.66 6.25
CA LYS A 158 8.99 3.76 5.09
C LYS A 158 10.20 2.84 5.09
N GLU A 159 11.30 3.26 5.74
CA GLU A 159 12.58 2.59 5.75
C GLU A 159 13.19 2.61 7.16
N PHE A 160 13.99 1.59 7.49
CA PHE A 160 14.66 1.50 8.79
C PHE A 160 15.68 2.62 9.01
N PHE A 161 16.32 3.11 7.95
CA PHE A 161 17.31 4.19 8.05
C PHE A 161 16.74 5.43 8.73
N SER A 162 15.51 5.84 8.41
CA SER A 162 14.88 7.02 9.03
C SER A 162 14.72 6.88 10.55
N LEU A 163 14.44 5.66 11.02
CA LEU A 163 14.36 5.35 12.45
C LEU A 163 15.75 5.44 13.09
N TYR A 164 16.77 4.85 12.48
CA TYR A 164 18.14 4.87 13.00
C TYR A 164 18.73 6.28 13.02
N GLU A 165 18.46 7.08 11.99
CA GLU A 165 18.89 8.47 11.93
C GLU A 165 18.23 9.29 13.05
N ARG A 166 16.91 9.13 13.25
CA ARG A 166 16.23 9.80 14.37
C ARG A 166 16.80 9.37 15.71
N ASN A 167 17.00 8.07 15.92
CA ASN A 167 17.58 7.54 17.15
C ASN A 167 18.98 8.12 17.41
N ARG A 168 19.80 8.27 16.36
CA ARG A 168 21.12 8.91 16.45
C ARG A 168 21.04 10.37 16.91
N TYR A 169 20.14 11.17 16.34
CA TYR A 169 19.96 12.58 16.76
C TYR A 169 19.28 12.73 18.13
N GLY A 170 18.42 11.78 18.49
CA GLY A 170 17.74 11.72 19.79
C GLY A 170 18.55 11.05 20.90
N PHE A 171 19.78 10.61 20.61
CA PHE A 171 20.62 9.82 21.53
C PHE A 171 19.91 8.56 22.07
N THR A 172 18.95 8.02 21.31
CA THR A 172 18.20 6.83 21.67
C THR A 172 18.98 5.58 21.22
N PRO A 173 19.30 4.64 22.14
CA PRO A 173 19.99 3.42 21.77
C PRO A 173 19.11 2.55 20.85
N SER A 174 19.73 1.98 19.81
CA SER A 174 19.07 1.01 18.93
C SER A 174 19.59 -0.38 19.24
N PHE A 175 18.68 -1.31 19.53
CA PHE A 175 19.02 -2.72 19.67
C PHE A 175 18.87 -3.40 18.30
N ILE A 176 20.00 -3.75 17.68
CA ILE A 176 20.04 -4.36 16.34
C ILE A 176 20.50 -5.80 16.49
N THR A 177 19.67 -6.72 16.02
CA THR A 177 19.94 -8.16 16.00
C THR A 177 20.53 -8.59 14.66
N THR A 178 21.10 -9.80 14.60
CA THR A 178 21.75 -10.32 13.39
C THR A 178 20.75 -10.54 12.24
N ASP A 179 19.49 -10.88 12.53
CA ASP A 179 18.42 -11.00 11.53
C ASP A 179 18.12 -9.66 10.83
N SER A 180 18.17 -8.54 11.56
CA SER A 180 17.97 -7.21 10.98
C SER A 180 19.08 -6.84 10.00
N MET A 181 20.32 -7.29 10.24
CA MET A 181 21.42 -7.15 9.29
C MET A 181 21.28 -8.11 8.11
N LEU A 182 20.90 -9.36 8.36
CA LEU A 182 20.70 -10.37 7.33
C LEU A 182 19.61 -9.96 6.34
N HIS A 183 18.50 -9.40 6.82
CA HIS A 183 17.44 -8.86 5.97
C HIS A 183 17.94 -7.77 5.02
N ASN A 184 18.71 -6.79 5.54
CA ASN A 184 19.32 -5.74 4.70
C ASN A 184 20.30 -6.32 3.68
N TYR A 185 21.08 -7.33 4.07
CA TYR A 185 21.98 -8.03 3.16
C TYR A 185 21.21 -8.67 2.00
N HIS A 186 20.12 -9.39 2.27
CA HIS A 186 19.30 -10.01 1.22
C HIS A 186 18.74 -8.98 0.24
N LEU A 187 18.24 -7.84 0.71
CA LEU A 187 17.74 -6.77 -0.17
C LEU A 187 18.85 -6.21 -1.07
N ALA A 188 20.03 -5.94 -0.50
CA ALA A 188 21.16 -5.42 -1.26
C ALA A 188 21.68 -6.45 -2.29
N PHE A 189 21.76 -7.72 -1.89
CA PHE A 189 22.20 -8.79 -2.76
C PHE A 189 21.24 -9.02 -3.93
N ASP A 190 19.94 -9.05 -3.67
CA ASP A 190 18.90 -9.14 -4.73
C ASP A 190 18.98 -7.97 -5.72
N TYR A 191 19.21 -6.75 -5.23
CA TYR A 191 19.40 -5.58 -6.08
C TYR A 191 20.63 -5.75 -6.99
N LEU A 192 21.77 -6.17 -6.44
CA LEU A 192 22.99 -6.39 -7.22
C LEU A 192 22.77 -7.45 -8.31
N LEU A 193 22.11 -8.56 -8.00
CA LEU A 193 21.81 -9.61 -8.99
C LEU A 193 20.87 -9.15 -10.11
N ARG A 194 19.97 -8.20 -9.84
CA ARG A 194 19.07 -7.62 -10.87
C ARG A 194 19.75 -6.60 -11.77
N THR A 195 20.87 -6.04 -11.31
CA THR A 195 21.57 -4.95 -12.03
C THR A 195 22.75 -5.47 -12.86
N LEU A 196 23.12 -6.75 -12.67
CA LEU A 196 24.05 -7.49 -13.51
C LEU A 196 23.33 -8.12 -14.71
#